data_AF-A0A7C3ZL29-F1
#
_entry.id   AF-A0A7C3ZL29-F1
#
_cell.length_a   1.000
_cell.length_b   1.000
_cell.length_c   1.000
_cell.angle_alpha   90.00
_cell.angle_beta   90.00
_cell.angle_gamma   90.00
#
_symmetry.space_group_name_H-M   'P 1'
#
loop_
_entity.id
_entity.type
_entity.pdbx_description
1 polymer ?
#
loop_
_entity_poly.entity_id
_entity_poly.type
_entity_poly.pdbx_seq_one_letter_code
_entity_poly.pdbx_strand_id
1 'polypeptide(L)'
;MDNNNLMRQLLLIGIGTTSLMADKLREVTEQWVKDGKLNSDQAKNFVDDLMQQVKSEQGNVEAHLERQIRNIMQDLGVPRQAEMDELRGRLDRLERQVRDLENKLWR
;
A
#
# COMPACT_ATOMS: atom_id res chain seq x y z
N MET A 1 3.99 -24.67 3.49
CA MET A 1 4.66 -23.36 3.34
C MET A 1 3.55 -22.33 3.26
N ASP A 2 3.44 -21.49 4.29
CA ASP A 2 2.25 -20.67 4.54
C ASP A 2 2.12 -19.51 3.56
N ASN A 3 1.07 -19.53 2.72
CA ASN A 3 0.71 -18.44 1.82
C ASN A 3 0.39 -17.12 2.57
N ASN A 4 0.15 -17.18 3.89
CA ASN A 4 0.02 -16.01 4.76
C ASN A 4 1.32 -15.18 4.88
N ASN A 5 2.49 -15.78 4.60
CA ASN A 5 3.75 -15.04 4.61
C ASN A 5 3.87 -14.12 3.42
N LEU A 6 3.30 -14.45 2.26
CA LEU A 6 3.50 -13.67 1.03
C LEU A 6 2.71 -12.36 1.08
N MET A 7 1.47 -12.39 1.59
CA MET A 7 0.69 -11.17 1.83
C MET A 7 1.26 -10.33 2.97
N ARG A 8 1.72 -10.94 4.07
CA ARG A 8 2.44 -10.22 5.14
C ARG A 8 3.75 -9.63 4.64
N GLN A 9 4.49 -10.33 3.80
CA GLN A 9 5.73 -9.83 3.19
C GLN A 9 5.45 -8.68 2.23
N LEU A 10 4.40 -8.76 1.42
CA LEU A 10 3.98 -7.65 0.57
C LEU A 10 3.52 -6.43 1.39
N LEU A 11 2.81 -6.65 2.51
CA LEU A 11 2.44 -5.59 3.44
C LEU A 11 3.68 -5.00 4.16
N LEU A 12 4.64 -5.83 4.58
CA LEU A 12 5.90 -5.36 5.17
C LEU A 12 6.72 -4.53 4.17
N ILE A 13 6.78 -4.98 2.91
CA ILE A 13 7.36 -4.20 1.81
C ILE A 13 6.61 -2.87 1.62
N GLY A 14 5.29 -2.85 1.79
CA GLY A 14 4.44 -1.67 1.68
C GLY A 14 4.44 -0.72 2.89
N ILE A 15 4.95 -1.12 4.06
CA ILE A 15 4.97 -0.29 5.28
C ILE A 15 6.31 0.49 5.44
N GLY A 16 7.17 0.46 4.42
CA GLY A 16 8.42 1.23 4.44
C GLY A 16 9.54 0.59 5.27
N THR A 17 9.46 -0.73 5.55
CA THR A 17 10.56 -1.45 6.19
C THR A 17 11.67 -1.75 5.17
N THR A 18 12.37 -0.71 4.74
CA THR A 18 13.53 -0.80 3.84
C THR A 18 14.61 -1.75 4.39
N SER A 19 14.71 -1.88 5.72
CA SER A 19 15.66 -2.78 6.39
C SER A 19 15.40 -4.26 6.09
N LEU A 20 14.15 -4.71 6.16
CA LEU A 20 13.80 -6.12 5.90
C LEU A 20 14.03 -6.51 4.43
N MET A 21 13.83 -5.56 3.52
CA MET A 21 14.09 -5.76 2.09
C MET A 21 15.60 -5.88 1.81
N ALA A 22 16.42 -5.03 2.45
CA ALA A 22 17.88 -5.08 2.32
C ALA A 22 18.43 -6.42 2.86
N ASP A 23 17.95 -6.89 4.01
CA ASP A 23 18.35 -8.17 4.58
C ASP A 23 17.99 -9.35 3.66
N LYS A 24 16.79 -9.35 3.07
CA LYS A 24 16.37 -10.40 2.13
C LYS A 24 17.13 -10.37 0.80
N LEU A 25 17.44 -9.19 0.27
CA LEU A 25 18.29 -9.07 -0.93
C LEU A 25 19.70 -9.60 -0.68
N ARG A 26 20.27 -9.32 0.50
CA ARG A 26 21.57 -9.83 0.91
C ARG A 26 21.59 -11.35 1.01
N GLU A 27 20.56 -11.94 1.62
CA GLU A 27 20.42 -13.40 1.74
C GLU A 27 20.33 -14.09 0.37
N VAL A 28 19.53 -13.56 -0.56
CA VAL A 28 19.38 -14.11 -1.92
C VAL A 28 20.67 -13.99 -2.72
N THR A 29 21.36 -12.85 -2.64
CA THR A 29 22.63 -12.65 -3.35
C THR A 29 23.75 -13.51 -2.77
N GLU A 30 23.82 -13.68 -1.45
CA GLU A 30 24.74 -14.65 -0.82
C GLU A 30 24.46 -16.08 -1.27
N GLN A 31 23.19 -16.46 -1.43
CA GLN A 31 22.81 -17.77 -1.97
C GLN A 31 23.34 -17.95 -3.40
N TRP A 32 23.22 -16.92 -4.25
CA TRP A 32 23.75 -16.96 -5.62
C TRP A 32 25.27 -16.99 -5.68
N VAL A 33 25.95 -16.38 -4.70
CA VAL A 33 27.41 -16.51 -4.54
C VAL A 33 27.80 -17.94 -4.16
N LYS A 34 27.07 -18.55 -3.21
CA LYS A 34 27.27 -19.95 -2.81
C LYS A 34 27.01 -20.93 -3.96
N ASP A 35 26.00 -20.64 -4.79
CA ASP A 35 25.66 -21.43 -5.97
C ASP A 35 26.63 -21.20 -7.15
N GLY A 36 27.63 -20.31 -7.00
CA GLY A 36 28.60 -19.97 -8.04
C GLY A 36 28.03 -19.17 -9.21
N LYS A 37 26.77 -18.70 -9.12
CA LYS A 37 26.10 -17.89 -10.14
C LYS A 37 26.55 -16.43 -10.12
N LEU A 38 27.07 -15.98 -8.98
CA LEU A 38 27.62 -14.65 -8.79
C LEU A 38 28.93 -14.75 -8.01
N ASN A 39 29.82 -13.77 -8.18
CA ASN A 39 30.97 -13.59 -7.31
C ASN A 39 30.68 -12.50 -6.26
N SER A 40 31.45 -12.47 -5.18
CA SER A 40 31.14 -11.64 -4.00
C SER A 40 31.11 -10.14 -4.30
N ASP A 41 31.95 -9.68 -5.24
CA ASP A 41 32.00 -8.28 -5.66
C ASP A 41 30.77 -7.89 -6.50
N GLN A 42 30.34 -8.74 -7.43
CA GLN A 42 29.09 -8.50 -8.18
C GLN A 42 27.87 -8.48 -7.26
N ALA A 43 27.88 -9.31 -6.21
CA ALA A 43 26.76 -9.37 -5.27
C ALA A 43 26.62 -8.09 -4.46
N LYS A 44 27.74 -7.54 -3.98
CA LYS A 44 27.75 -6.23 -3.29
C LYS A 44 27.29 -5.10 -4.21
N ASN A 45 27.86 -5.02 -5.42
CA ASN A 45 27.51 -3.96 -6.37
C ASN A 45 26.02 -4.03 -6.75
N PHE A 46 25.48 -5.24 -6.96
CA PHE A 46 24.06 -5.42 -7.26
C PHE A 46 23.14 -4.92 -6.16
N VAL A 47 23.47 -5.22 -4.89
CA VAL A 47 22.69 -4.74 -3.73
C VAL A 47 22.78 -3.22 -3.61
N ASP A 48 23.98 -2.65 -3.77
CA ASP A 48 24.19 -1.21 -3.69
C ASP A 48 23.45 -0.45 -4.81
N ASP A 49 23.52 -0.95 -6.05
CA ASP A 49 22.83 -0.38 -7.21
C ASP A 49 21.30 -0.40 -7.03
N LEU A 50 20.74 -1.52 -6.55
CA LEU A 50 19.31 -1.63 -6.24
C LEU A 50 18.88 -0.64 -5.15
N MET A 51 19.67 -0.54 -4.07
CA MET A 51 19.39 0.39 -2.98
C MET A 51 19.47 1.85 -3.45
N GLN A 52 20.37 2.16 -4.36
CA GLN A 52 20.51 3.49 -4.94
C GLN A 52 19.37 3.82 -5.90
N GLN A 53 18.96 2.86 -6.74
CA GLN A 53 17.80 2.99 -7.63
C GLN A 53 16.52 3.24 -6.81
N VAL A 54 16.28 2.44 -5.77
CA VAL A 54 15.11 2.58 -4.89
C VAL A 54 15.10 3.93 -4.17
N LYS A 55 16.26 4.41 -3.69
CA LYS A 55 16.37 5.75 -3.11
C LYS A 55 16.08 6.86 -4.13
N SER A 56 16.52 6.70 -5.37
CA SER A 56 16.31 7.69 -6.44
C SER A 56 14.87 7.72 -6.95
N GLU A 57 14.18 6.58 -6.94
CA GLU A 57 12.82 6.45 -7.47
C GLU A 57 11.73 6.47 -6.38
N GLN A 58 12.11 6.57 -5.11
CA GLN A 58 11.23 6.44 -3.94
C GLN A 58 9.95 7.26 -4.05
N GLY A 59 10.06 8.54 -4.43
CA GLY A 59 8.90 9.43 -4.56
C GLY A 59 7.97 9.10 -5.73
N ASN A 60 8.47 8.50 -6.81
CA ASN A 60 7.67 8.20 -7.99
C ASN A 60 7.01 6.82 -7.88
N VAL A 61 7.71 5.85 -7.30
CA VAL A 61 7.22 4.48 -7.05
C VAL A 61 6.08 4.51 -6.03
N GLU A 62 6.24 5.25 -4.93
CA GLU A 62 5.22 5.33 -3.87
C GLU A 62 3.91 5.94 -4.40
N ALA A 63 3.99 7.05 -5.13
CA ALA A 63 2.82 7.68 -5.75
C ALA A 63 2.17 6.82 -6.85
N HIS A 64 2.94 5.97 -7.52
CA HIS A 64 2.40 5.04 -8.52
C HIS A 64 1.70 3.85 -7.85
N LEU A 65 2.31 3.31 -6.79
CA LEU A 65 1.76 2.22 -5.98
C LEU A 65 0.46 2.63 -5.29
N GLU A 66 0.44 3.81 -4.68
CA GLU A 66 -0.74 4.34 -3.98
C GLU A 66 -1.92 4.54 -4.95
N ARG A 67 -1.66 5.00 -6.18
CA ARG A 67 -2.66 5.08 -7.26
C ARG A 67 -3.19 3.71 -7.66
N GLN A 68 -2.31 2.72 -7.85
CA GLN A 68 -2.74 1.36 -8.20
C GLN A 68 -3.60 0.72 -7.09
N ILE A 69 -3.20 0.85 -5.83
CA ILE A 69 -3.99 0.35 -4.69
C ILE A 69 -5.36 1.04 -4.65
N ARG A 70 -5.41 2.36 -4.86
CA ARG A 70 -6.69 3.09 -4.95
C ARG A 70 -7.60 2.59 -6.06
N ASN A 71 -7.05 2.24 -7.21
CA ASN A 71 -7.83 1.71 -8.33
C ASN A 71 -8.37 0.31 -8.00
N ILE A 72 -7.54 -0.57 -7.45
CA ILE A 72 -7.95 -1.91 -7.02
C ILE A 72 -9.05 -1.83 -5.95
N MET A 73 -8.92 -0.95 -4.98
CA MET A 73 -9.96 -0.74 -3.95
C MET A 73 -11.30 -0.29 -4.56
N GLN A 74 -11.26 0.53 -5.60
CA GLN A 74 -12.49 0.94 -6.32
C GLN A 74 -13.09 -0.21 -7.12
N ASP A 75 -12.27 -1.02 -7.79
CA ASP A 75 -12.73 -2.18 -8.55
C ASP A 75 -13.35 -3.25 -7.63
N LEU A 76 -12.85 -3.37 -6.40
CA LEU A 76 -13.41 -4.22 -5.36
C LEU A 76 -14.68 -3.63 -4.70
N GLY A 77 -15.10 -2.43 -5.11
CA GLY A 77 -16.29 -1.76 -4.59
C GLY A 77 -16.12 -1.21 -3.17
N VAL A 78 -14.89 -0.97 -2.70
CA VAL A 78 -14.64 -0.32 -1.41
C VAL A 78 -14.90 1.18 -1.56
N PRO A 79 -15.96 1.72 -0.92
CA PRO A 79 -16.28 3.14 -1.02
C PRO A 79 -15.20 3.98 -0.34
N ARG A 80 -14.89 5.13 -0.92
CA ARG A 80 -13.91 6.05 -0.33
C ARG A 80 -14.52 6.70 0.91
N GLN A 81 -13.67 7.05 1.87
CA GLN A 81 -14.10 7.72 3.09
C GLN A 81 -14.83 9.05 2.79
N ALA A 82 -14.34 9.81 1.79
CA ALA A 82 -14.99 11.04 1.35
C ALA A 82 -16.41 10.82 0.81
N GLU A 83 -16.64 9.71 0.09
CA GLU A 83 -17.97 9.35 -0.43
C GLU A 83 -18.91 8.97 0.72
N MET A 84 -18.41 8.24 1.71
CA MET A 84 -19.15 7.92 2.94
C MET A 84 -19.50 9.18 3.75
N ASP A 85 -18.58 10.12 3.85
CA ASP A 85 -18.80 11.39 4.55
C ASP A 85 -19.83 12.26 3.83
N GLU A 86 -19.81 12.28 2.50
CA GLU A 86 -20.82 12.98 1.70
C GLU A 86 -22.22 12.37 1.91
N LEU A 87 -22.32 11.03 1.86
CA LEU A 87 -23.57 10.32 2.10
C LEU A 87 -24.10 10.58 3.51
N ARG A 88 -23.21 10.59 4.51
CA ARG A 88 -23.57 10.92 5.90
C ARG A 88 -24.10 12.35 6.00
N GLY A 89 -23.44 13.33 5.36
CA GLY A 89 -23.92 14.71 5.34
C GLY A 89 -25.26 14.88 4.64
N ARG A 90 -25.52 14.09 3.58
CA ARG A 90 -26.83 14.05 2.91
C ARG A 90 -27.90 13.45 3.82
N LEU A 91 -27.57 12.39 4.55
CA LEU A 91 -28.47 11.75 5.51
C LEU A 91 -28.86 12.72 6.63
N ASP A 92 -27.89 13.39 7.24
CA ASP A 92 -28.14 14.37 8.31
C ASP A 92 -29.09 15.49 7.87
N ARG A 93 -28.97 15.95 6.61
CA ARG A 93 -29.86 16.97 6.05
C ARG A 93 -31.28 16.43 5.86
N LEU A 94 -31.42 15.21 5.34
CA LEU A 94 -32.73 14.57 5.18
C LEU A 94 -33.40 14.36 6.53
N GLU A 95 -32.68 13.89 7.55
CA GLU A 95 -33.22 13.72 8.89
C GLU A 95 -33.72 15.04 9.50
N ARG A 96 -33.01 16.15 9.27
CA ARG A 96 -33.48 17.49 9.71
C ARG A 96 -34.75 17.89 8.98
N GLN A 97 -34.82 17.69 7.67
CA GLN A 97 -36.02 18.01 6.88
C GLN A 97 -37.24 17.19 7.33
N VAL A 98 -37.04 15.90 7.61
CA VAL A 98 -38.11 15.03 8.14
C VAL A 98 -38.60 15.55 9.49
N ARG A 99 -37.68 15.86 10.43
CA ARG A 99 -38.05 16.43 11.74
C ARG A 99 -38.80 17.77 11.62
N ASP A 100 -38.39 18.64 10.72
CA ASP A 100 -39.07 19.92 10.48
C ASP A 100 -40.48 19.73 9.89
N LEU A 101 -40.66 18.74 9.01
CA LEU A 101 -41.97 18.38 8.47
C LEU A 101 -42.88 17.78 9.53
N GLU A 102 -42.37 16.87 10.36
CA GLU A 102 -43.10 16.31 11.51
C GLU A 102 -43.54 17.43 12.46
N ASN A 103 -42.64 18.35 12.82
CA ASN A 103 -42.98 19.48 13.69
C ASN A 103 -44.05 20.42 13.10
N LYS A 104 -44.14 20.53 11.77
CA LYS A 104 -45.19 21.30 11.09
C LYS A 104 -46.53 20.58 11.03
N LEU A 105 -46.51 19.24 10.93
CA LEU A 105 -47.71 18.40 10.89
C LEU A 105 -48.41 18.27 12.26
N TRP A 106 -47.68 18.51 13.35
CA TRP A 106 -48.19 18.46 14.73
C TRP A 106 -48.64 19.84 15.28
N ARG A 107 -48.63 20.88 14.46
CA ARG A 107 -49.24 22.19 14.75
C ARG A 107 -50.54 22.35 13.97
#